data_AF-A0A7S2RHL9-F1
#
_entry.id   AF-A0A7S2RHL9-F1
#
_cell.length_a   1.000
_cell.length_b   1.000
_cell.length_c   1.000
_cell.angle_alpha   90.00
_cell.angle_beta   90.00
_cell.angle_gamma   90.00
#
_symmetry.space_group_name_H-M   'P 1'
#
loop_
_entity.id
_entity.type
_entity.pdbx_description
1 polymer ?
#
loop_
_entity_poly.entity_id
_entity_poly.type
_entity_poly.pdbx_seq_one_letter_code
_entity_poly.pdbx_strand_id
1 'polypeptide(L)'
;GMRQGLHPVQQRIASLHGSQCGFCTPGIVMALYTLLRQHPDATPTFIEENMDGNLCRCTGYRPILDAAKSLCCKAGGSSGSCACKTPATGESQKDTSEDRVRDLPSCVEDMSSRSLSEPIFPPELQLSAAA
;
A
#
# COMPACT_ATOMS: atom_id res chain seq x y z
N GLY A 1 22.29 -4.39 -10.13
CA GLY A 1 21.42 -4.42 -11.32
C GLY A 1 20.08 -3.84 -10.96
N MET A 2 19.51 -2.98 -11.80
CA MET A 2 18.18 -2.39 -11.57
C MET A 2 17.12 -3.50 -11.68
N ARG A 3 16.44 -3.81 -10.57
CA ARG A 3 15.30 -4.73 -10.57
C ARG A 3 14.19 -4.09 -11.43
N GLN A 4 13.74 -4.80 -12.47
CA GLN A 4 12.65 -4.34 -13.33
C GLN A 4 11.32 -4.72 -12.69
N GLY A 5 10.50 -3.72 -12.35
CA GLY A 5 9.17 -3.90 -11.75
C GLY A 5 8.77 -2.69 -10.89
N LEU A 6 7.47 -2.38 -10.85
CA LEU A 6 6.94 -1.36 -9.93
C LEU A 6 6.89 -1.92 -8.51
N HIS A 7 7.26 -1.10 -7.54
CA HIS A 7 7.03 -1.43 -6.13
C HIS A 7 5.51 -1.57 -5.88
N PRO A 8 5.03 -2.47 -5.01
CA PRO A 8 3.60 -2.64 -4.76
C PRO A 8 2.85 -1.34 -4.42
N VAL A 9 3.49 -0.41 -3.69
CA VAL A 9 2.92 0.93 -3.43
C VAL A 9 2.69 1.71 -4.73
N GLN A 10 3.68 1.73 -5.63
CA GLN A 10 3.59 2.39 -6.93
C GLN A 10 2.51 1.73 -7.79
N GLN A 11 2.47 0.39 -7.82
CA GLN A 11 1.48 -0.36 -8.57
C GLN A 11 0.06 -0.07 -8.10
N ARG A 12 -0.20 -0.07 -6.78
CA ARG A 12 -1.55 0.22 -6.26
C ARG A 12 -1.99 1.65 -6.53
N ILE A 13 -1.10 2.64 -6.33
CA ILE A 13 -1.41 4.04 -6.63
C ILE A 13 -1.76 4.22 -8.12
N ALA A 14 -1.02 3.55 -9.02
CA ALA A 14 -1.31 3.59 -10.45
C ALA A 14 -2.65 2.89 -10.79
N SER A 15 -2.83 1.65 -10.33
CA SER A 15 -3.98 0.81 -10.70
C SER A 15 -5.30 1.27 -10.09
N LEU A 16 -5.29 1.95 -8.94
CA LEU A 16 -6.48 2.48 -8.27
C LEU A 16 -6.72 3.97 -8.55
N HIS A 17 -6.13 4.50 -9.63
CA HIS A 17 -6.35 5.89 -10.08
C HIS A 17 -5.94 6.95 -9.03
N GLY A 18 -4.96 6.61 -8.19
CA GLY A 18 -4.40 7.50 -7.17
C GLY A 18 -3.45 8.56 -7.75
N SER A 19 -3.27 8.62 -9.07
CA SER A 19 -2.42 9.59 -9.77
C SER A 19 -3.16 10.17 -10.99
N GLN A 20 -3.20 11.50 -11.08
CA GLN A 20 -3.69 12.23 -12.26
C GLN A 20 -2.55 13.03 -12.90
N CYS A 21 -2.27 14.26 -12.43
CA CYS A 21 -1.16 15.07 -12.94
C CYS A 21 0.23 14.51 -12.60
N GLY A 22 0.31 13.56 -11.67
CA GLY A 22 1.54 12.86 -11.31
C GLY A 22 2.49 13.62 -10.38
N PHE A 23 2.33 14.93 -10.19
CA PHE A 23 3.31 15.75 -9.48
C PHE A 23 3.50 15.36 -8.01
N CYS A 24 2.40 15.10 -7.29
CA CYS A 24 2.44 14.68 -5.88
C CYS A 24 2.74 13.18 -5.70
N THR A 25 2.68 12.38 -6.77
CA THR A 25 2.72 10.92 -6.71
C THR A 25 4.01 10.38 -6.08
N PRO A 26 5.21 10.89 -6.40
CA PRO A 26 6.44 10.42 -5.75
C PRO A 26 6.46 10.66 -4.24
N GLY A 27 5.98 11.83 -3.77
CA GLY A 27 5.91 12.15 -2.34
C GLY A 27 4.98 11.21 -1.58
N ILE A 28 3.76 11.01 -2.11
CA ILE A 28 2.78 10.08 -1.55
C ILE A 28 3.32 8.65 -1.51
N VAL A 29 3.96 8.19 -2.58
CA VAL A 29 4.54 6.84 -2.65
C VAL A 29 5.63 6.67 -1.59
N MET A 30 6.50 7.66 -1.40
CA MET A 30 7.57 7.59 -0.40
C MET A 30 7.05 7.66 1.04
N ALA A 31 6.02 8.46 1.29
CA ALA A 31 5.36 8.50 2.60
C ALA A 31 4.72 7.15 2.94
N LEU A 32 3.96 6.56 2.01
CA LEU A 32 3.36 5.23 2.18
C LEU A 32 4.41 4.12 2.31
N TYR A 33 5.47 4.17 1.50
CA TYR A 33 6.57 3.22 1.59
C TYR A 33 7.24 3.26 2.97
N THR A 34 7.58 4.45 3.46
CA THR A 34 8.24 4.62 4.75
C THR A 34 7.35 4.14 5.89
N LEU A 35 6.07 4.52 5.85
CA LEU A 35 5.07 4.11 6.83
C LEU A 35 4.95 2.58 6.92
N LEU A 36 4.81 1.91 5.78
CA LEU A 36 4.66 0.45 5.72
C LEU A 36 5.95 -0.30 6.08
N ARG A 37 7.11 0.32 5.86
CA ARG A 37 8.41 -0.23 6.26
C ARG A 37 8.60 -0.17 7.78
N GLN A 38 8.11 0.88 8.43
CA GLN A 38 8.17 1.05 9.88
C GLN A 38 7.05 0.29 10.60
N HIS A 39 5.86 0.24 10.00
CA HIS A 39 4.66 -0.37 10.54
C HIS A 39 4.02 -1.32 9.50
N PRO A 40 4.55 -2.55 9.35
CA PRO A 40 4.02 -3.53 8.38
C PRO A 40 2.56 -3.92 8.60
N ASP A 41 2.06 -3.73 9.82
CA ASP A 41 0.70 -4.01 10.29
C ASP A 41 -0.17 -2.74 10.42
N ALA A 42 0.24 -1.63 9.79
CA ALA A 42 -0.49 -0.37 9.79
C ALA A 42 -1.97 -0.55 9.45
N THR A 43 -2.85 -0.01 10.31
CA THR A 43 -4.29 -0.04 10.11
C THR A 43 -4.73 1.03 9.11
N PRO A 44 -5.91 0.88 8.46
CA PRO A 44 -6.45 1.89 7.55
C PRO A 44 -6.52 3.31 8.14
N THR A 45 -6.92 3.44 9.40
CA THR A 45 -7.03 4.74 10.09
C THR A 45 -5.65 5.34 10.36
N PHE A 46 -4.69 4.51 10.77
CA PHE A 46 -3.31 4.96 10.98
C PHE A 46 -2.68 5.48 9.69
N ILE A 47 -2.97 4.86 8.55
CA ILE A 47 -2.53 5.36 7.25
C ILE A 47 -3.12 6.74 6.94
N GLU A 48 -4.42 6.93 7.14
CA GLU A 48 -5.08 8.22 6.88
C GLU A 48 -4.46 9.35 7.68
N GLU A 49 -4.26 9.15 8.98
CA GLU A 49 -3.66 10.14 9.90
C GLU A 49 -2.21 10.51 9.51
N ASN A 50 -1.48 9.60 8.86
CA ASN A 50 -0.09 9.81 8.45
C ASN A 50 0.04 10.37 7.02
N MET A 51 -1.07 10.64 6.31
CA MET A 51 -1.06 11.19 4.95
C MET A 51 -1.26 12.71 4.89
N ASP A 52 -1.55 13.38 6.01
CA ASP A 52 -1.86 14.82 6.06
C ASP A 52 -0.72 15.73 5.54
N GLY A 53 0.53 15.26 5.58
CA GLY A 53 1.69 15.98 5.04
C GLY A 53 1.81 15.94 3.50
N ASN A 54 0.97 15.17 2.80
CA ASN A 54 1.07 14.97 1.36
C ASN A 54 -0.10 15.61 0.62
N LEU A 55 0.13 16.79 0.02
CA LEU A 55 -0.91 17.52 -0.67
C LEU A 55 -1.13 17.04 -2.11
N CYS A 56 -2.40 16.76 -2.45
CA CYS A 56 -2.84 16.47 -3.81
C CYS A 56 -4.00 17.39 -4.22
N ARG A 57 -3.87 18.05 -5.38
CA ARG A 57 -4.90 18.94 -5.90
C ARG A 57 -5.88 18.27 -6.87
N CYS A 58 -5.51 17.13 -7.45
CA CYS A 58 -6.23 16.57 -8.60
C CYS A 58 -7.18 15.43 -8.21
N THR A 59 -6.77 14.53 -7.30
CA THR A 59 -7.46 13.25 -7.07
C THR A 59 -8.64 13.32 -6.11
N GLY A 60 -8.71 14.37 -5.28
CA GLY A 60 -9.66 14.42 -4.16
C GLY A 60 -9.40 13.38 -3.07
N TYR A 61 -8.16 12.84 -2.99
CA TYR A 61 -7.63 11.90 -1.99
C TYR A 61 -8.25 10.51 -1.93
N ARG A 62 -9.55 10.34 -2.19
CA ARG A 62 -10.23 9.04 -2.08
C ARG A 62 -9.51 7.89 -2.80
N PRO A 63 -9.10 8.01 -4.09
CA PRO A 63 -8.39 6.91 -4.76
C PRO A 63 -6.97 6.66 -4.20
N ILE A 64 -6.31 7.67 -3.60
CA ILE A 64 -5.02 7.50 -2.92
C ILE A 64 -5.22 6.66 -1.64
N LEU A 65 -6.25 6.98 -0.86
CA LEU A 65 -6.57 6.25 0.37
C LEU A 65 -7.04 4.84 0.07
N ASP A 66 -7.86 4.63 -0.96
CA ASP A 66 -8.27 3.29 -1.39
C ASP A 66 -7.05 2.44 -1.79
N ALA A 67 -6.10 3.03 -2.52
CA ALA A 67 -4.83 2.38 -2.84
C ALA A 67 -4.01 2.02 -1.60
N ALA A 68 -3.90 2.94 -0.64
CA ALA A 68 -3.15 2.71 0.58
C ALA A 68 -3.79 1.62 1.47
N LYS A 69 -5.11 1.65 1.64
CA LYS A 69 -5.86 0.65 2.40
C LYS A 69 -5.76 -0.75 1.82
N SER A 70 -5.64 -0.87 0.50
CA SER A 70 -5.41 -2.16 -0.17
C SER A 70 -4.08 -2.82 0.21
N LEU A 71 -3.17 -2.07 0.85
CA LEU A 71 -1.88 -2.55 1.33
C LEU A 71 -1.88 -2.94 2.82
N CYS A 72 -2.97 -2.70 3.55
CA CYS A 72 -3.11 -3.06 4.96
C CYS A 72 -3.44 -4.55 5.14
N CYS A 73 -2.83 -5.18 6.14
CA CYS A 73 -3.31 -6.44 6.70
C CYS A 73 -4.45 -6.14 7.70
N LYS A 74 -5.62 -6.79 7.58
CA LYS A 74 -6.66 -6.67 8.62
C LYS A 74 -6.18 -7.33 9.91
N ALA A 75 -6.06 -6.54 10.98
CA ALA A 75 -5.92 -7.06 12.34
C ALA A 75 -7.29 -7.55 12.85
N GLY A 76 -7.60 -8.83 12.69
CA GLY A 76 -8.81 -9.44 13.26
C GLY A 76 -9.15 -10.81 12.72
N GLY A 77 -8.78 -11.86 13.45
CA GLY A 77 -9.24 -13.24 13.26
C GLY A 77 -8.11 -14.22 12.90
N SER A 78 -7.89 -15.23 13.74
CA SER A 78 -6.93 -16.32 13.53
C SER A 78 -7.13 -17.01 12.18
N SER A 79 -6.03 -17.20 11.45
CA SER A 79 -5.87 -17.66 10.06
C SER A 79 -5.74 -16.52 9.04
N GLY A 80 -4.50 -16.24 8.64
CA GLY A 80 -4.09 -15.22 7.68
C GLY A 80 -4.91 -15.22 6.40
N SER A 81 -5.90 -14.34 6.37
CA SER A 81 -6.55 -13.91 5.15
C SER A 81 -6.54 -12.39 5.17
N CYS A 82 -5.56 -11.81 4.47
CA CYS A 82 -5.77 -10.53 3.83
C CYS A 82 -7.14 -10.60 3.12
N ALA A 83 -7.91 -9.52 3.07
CA ALA A 83 -9.31 -9.51 2.61
C ALA A 83 -9.46 -9.74 1.09
N CYS A 84 -8.79 -10.76 0.56
CA CYS A 84 -8.71 -11.15 -0.83
C CYS A 84 -9.27 -12.56 -1.10
N LYS A 85 -9.90 -13.23 -0.12
CA LYS A 85 -10.57 -14.52 -0.36
C LYS A 85 -12.07 -14.31 -0.56
N THR A 86 -12.52 -14.22 -1.83
CA THR A 86 -13.28 -15.26 -2.56
C THR A 86 -14.04 -14.69 -3.77
N PRO A 87 -14.24 -15.47 -4.85
CA PRO A 87 -15.13 -15.11 -5.96
C PRO A 87 -16.59 -15.15 -5.52
N ALA A 88 -17.42 -14.35 -6.19
CA ALA A 88 -18.81 -14.09 -5.87
C ALA A 88 -19.73 -15.32 -5.93
N THR A 89 -20.60 -15.45 -4.93
CA THR A 89 -21.97 -15.98 -5.09
C THR A 89 -22.91 -15.18 -4.19
N GLY A 90 -23.82 -14.41 -4.81
CA GLY A 90 -25.09 -13.98 -4.20
C GLY A 90 -25.10 -12.65 -3.44
N GLU A 91 -25.56 -11.60 -4.15
CA GLU A 91 -26.47 -10.51 -3.72
C GLU A 91 -26.33 -9.87 -2.32
N SER A 92 -25.96 -8.58 -2.28
CA SER A 92 -26.76 -7.50 -1.69
C SER A 92 -26.06 -6.14 -1.88
N GLN A 93 -26.77 -5.18 -2.46
CA GLN A 93 -26.32 -3.81 -2.64
C GLN A 93 -26.13 -3.13 -1.27
N LYS A 94 -24.91 -2.66 -1.01
CA LYS A 94 -24.68 -1.49 -0.17
C LYS A 94 -23.54 -0.70 -0.79
N ASP A 95 -23.86 0.53 -1.19
CA ASP A 95 -22.93 1.51 -1.74
C ASP A 95 -21.90 1.89 -0.65
N THR A 96 -20.84 1.09 -0.52
CA THR A 96 -19.65 1.42 0.29
C THR A 96 -18.45 1.42 -0.64
N SER A 97 -17.44 2.24 -0.34
CA SER A 97 -16.17 2.39 -1.09
C SER A 97 -15.35 1.10 -1.26
N GLU A 98 -15.89 -0.05 -0.89
CA GLU A 98 -15.25 -1.36 -0.87
C GLU A 98 -15.39 -2.10 -2.21
N ASP A 99 -16.28 -1.66 -3.12
CA ASP A 99 -16.53 -2.33 -4.40
C ASP A 99 -15.42 -2.14 -5.45
N ARG A 100 -14.66 -1.04 -5.40
CA ARG A 100 -13.61 -0.73 -6.42
C ARG A 100 -12.30 -1.51 -6.25
N VAL A 101 -12.12 -2.22 -5.13
CA VAL A 101 -10.90 -2.98 -4.83
C VAL A 101 -10.97 -4.40 -5.42
N ARG A 102 -12.14 -4.85 -5.88
CA ARG A 102 -12.40 -6.24 -6.31
C ARG A 102 -11.84 -6.60 -7.68
N ASP A 103 -11.65 -5.63 -8.57
CA ASP A 103 -11.22 -5.87 -9.97
C ASP A 103 -9.71 -5.72 -10.22
N LEU A 104 -8.88 -5.53 -9.18
CA LEU A 104 -7.44 -5.38 -9.39
C LEU A 104 -6.79 -6.75 -9.65
N PRO A 105 -5.99 -6.90 -10.74
CA PRO A 105 -5.27 -8.15 -11.01
C PRO A 105 -4.47 -8.55 -9.77
N SER A 106 -4.73 -9.79 -9.34
CA SER A 106 -4.15 -10.58 -8.25
C SER A 106 -3.30 -9.82 -7.24
N CYS A 107 -3.59 -9.99 -5.95
CA CYS A 107 -2.68 -9.71 -4.85
C CYS A 107 -1.30 -10.33 -5.12
N VAL A 108 -0.47 -9.62 -5.87
CA VAL A 108 0.90 -10.03 -6.14
C VAL A 108 1.65 -9.74 -4.86
N GLU A 109 2.18 -10.84 -4.33
CA GLU A 109 3.20 -10.89 -3.30
C GLU A 109 2.69 -10.64 -1.86
N ASP A 110 2.64 -11.77 -1.15
CA ASP A 110 2.60 -11.92 0.30
C ASP A 110 3.48 -10.87 1.00
N MET A 111 2.97 -10.21 2.05
CA MET A 111 3.74 -9.21 2.81
C MET A 111 5.08 -9.74 3.33
N SER A 112 5.22 -11.05 3.51
CA SER A 112 6.46 -11.68 3.94
C SER A 112 7.53 -11.71 2.84
N SER A 113 7.17 -11.61 1.56
CA SER A 113 8.16 -11.46 0.47
C SER A 113 8.64 -10.01 0.28
N ARG A 114 7.95 -9.01 0.84
CA ARG A 114 8.35 -7.60 0.77
C ARG A 114 9.71 -7.34 1.39
N SER A 115 9.97 -7.89 2.58
CA SER A 115 11.23 -7.69 3.31
C SER A 115 12.45 -8.16 2.50
N LEU A 116 12.30 -9.19 1.66
CA LEU A 116 13.36 -9.71 0.79
C LEU A 116 13.54 -8.89 -0.50
N SER A 117 12.49 -8.18 -0.93
CA SER A 117 12.51 -7.32 -2.11
C SER A 117 13.01 -5.90 -1.80
N GLU A 118 13.04 -5.49 -0.53
CA GLU A 118 13.53 -4.18 -0.10
C GLU A 118 15.06 -4.06 -0.23
N PRO A 119 15.58 -2.83 -0.48
CA PRO A 119 17.00 -2.57 -0.38
C PRO A 119 17.51 -2.85 1.04
N ILE A 120 18.54 -3.69 1.14
CA ILE A 120 19.27 -3.93 2.39
C ILE A 120 19.92 -2.61 2.82
N PHE A 121 19.97 -2.37 4.13
CA PHE A 121 20.74 -1.26 4.66
C PHE A 121 22.23 -1.43 4.30
N PRO A 122 22.90 -0.43 3.72
CA PRO A 122 24.26 -0.57 3.21
C PRO A 122 25.22 -1.03 4.32
N PRO A 123 25.95 -2.15 4.13
CA PRO A 123 26.81 -2.72 5.16
C PRO A 123 27.94 -1.79 5.59
N GLU A 124 28.38 -0.87 4.70
CA GLU A 124 29.42 0.11 4.99
C GLU A 124 29.02 1.08 6.12
N LEU A 125 27.72 1.31 6.32
CA LEU A 125 27.17 2.18 7.36
C LEU A 125 26.75 1.43 8.63
N GLN A 126 26.84 0.09 8.65
CA GLN A 126 26.44 -0.71 9.82
C GLN A 126 27.47 -0.62 10.96
N LEU A 127 28.75 -0.44 10.63
CA LEU A 127 29.86 -0.40 11.60
C LEU A 127 29.88 0.89 12.44
N SER A 128 29.26 1.98 11.98
CA SER A 128 29.21 3.26 12.72
C SER A 128 28.08 3.35 13.76
N ALA A 129 27.18 2.36 13.82
CA ALA A 129 26.03 2.36 14.74
C ALA A 129 26.23 1.48 15.99
N ALA A 130 27.34 0.73 16.06
CA ALA A 130 27.66 -0.19 17.15
C ALA A 130 28.74 0.32 18.13
N ALA A 131 29.12 1.60 18.02
CA ALA A 131 30.03 2.31 18.92
C ALA A 131 29.27 3.43 19.63
#